data_AF-A0A1D8AZQ3-F1
#
_entry.id   AF-A0A1D8AZQ3-F1
#
_cell.length_a   1.000
_cell.length_b   1.000
_cell.length_c   1.000
_cell.angle_alpha   90.00
_cell.angle_beta   90.00
_cell.angle_gamma   90.00
#
_symmetry.space_group_name_H-M   'P 1'
#
loop_
_entity.id
_entity.type
_entity.pdbx_description
1 polymer ?
#
loop_
_entity_poly.entity_id
_entity_poly.type
_entity_poly.pdbx_seq_one_letter_code
_entity_poly.pdbx_strand_id
1 'polypeptide(L)'
;MIPSHRRSVFRLLAVFLAGACQAPGAAPEAQTEMSVQLPPFIVESTIGPTWRYTEIPRFEILSRCNDVTTERLALAFHRANQLLELVLPERFQLTLDVPQALIFYDEKLWPVAEQQAVAAMLQAHPPARPDGVPSPGAPPRVRLEPMTGAKLLAADADRPVAAGNAFFSNLMLTDADAIVTFALVSEATIDPQRSYLTSAYVSNLLQNRIPSLPDWFTAGFMRLYDRMEFADNTVTTRPLRWEMPQSPTAKAKSPPSELELRLPLGSFLGGDAPAADLGPWLEQAELLVAWGLDPAQGRAEAFWRWLDRLSREPATEALFRECISLDYTAATRSILAYSVNHRGLRWVLPEERSRPPSFPLEDATARQIARLKGEWERLEARYVRKNRPALEEQYTALARRTLRKPYDRGDRDPRLVASLGLLELEADDVAAAKALLEEAVAGGVVRPRVYYALARLRYDALFGRSTRNDGKYTTEQTDPILQPLLQATRQAPPLSAVYELMAHVYLNRVEPPTAEELEVLAQGTRYFSRNSGLVRQVAALQGAANKMRR
;
A
#
# COMPACT_ATOMS: atom_id res chain seq x y z
N MET A 1 -37.29 27.24 -57.74
CA MET A 1 -36.63 28.23 -56.87
C MET A 1 -35.28 27.66 -56.46
N ILE A 2 -34.09 28.19 -56.70
CA ILE A 2 -33.44 29.17 -57.61
C ILE A 2 -32.00 28.60 -57.74
N PRO A 3 -31.28 28.81 -58.87
CA PRO A 3 -30.36 27.81 -59.42
C PRO A 3 -28.86 28.10 -59.25
N SER A 4 -28.13 27.21 -59.90
CA SER A 4 -26.71 27.01 -60.21
C SER A 4 -25.87 28.17 -60.76
N HIS A 5 -24.57 27.87 -60.85
CA HIS A 5 -23.51 28.40 -61.74
C HIS A 5 -22.77 29.67 -61.24
N ARG A 6 -21.46 29.84 -61.43
CA ARG A 6 -20.65 29.62 -62.65
C ARG A 6 -19.13 29.70 -62.35
N ARG A 7 -18.34 29.03 -63.19
CA ARG A 7 -16.86 28.99 -63.28
C ARG A 7 -16.28 30.23 -64.01
N SER A 8 -14.99 30.55 -63.78
CA SER A 8 -13.90 30.98 -64.73
C SER A 8 -12.82 31.72 -63.94
N VAL A 9 -11.52 31.34 -63.83
CA VAL A 9 -10.39 31.15 -64.80
C VAL A 9 -9.94 32.42 -65.53
N PHE A 10 -8.73 32.91 -65.22
CA PHE A 10 -7.67 33.57 -66.05
C PHE A 10 -6.48 33.92 -65.10
N ARG A 11 -5.26 33.34 -65.14
CA ARG A 11 -4.06 33.51 -66.04
C ARG A 11 -3.71 35.00 -66.31
N LEU A 12 -2.48 35.54 -66.26
CA LEU A 12 -1.08 35.14 -65.94
C LEU A 12 -0.17 36.43 -66.09
N LEU A 13 1.10 36.38 -65.65
CA LEU A 13 2.26 37.32 -65.78
C LEU A 13 2.35 38.49 -64.78
N ALA A 14 3.36 38.66 -63.90
CA ALA A 14 4.84 38.55 -63.93
C ALA A 14 5.57 39.80 -64.48
N VAL A 15 6.30 40.54 -63.63
CA VAL A 15 7.77 40.75 -63.64
C VAL A 15 8.20 41.87 -62.64
N PHE A 16 9.18 41.48 -61.82
CA PHE A 16 10.19 42.16 -60.98
C PHE A 16 10.34 43.70 -60.91
N LEU A 17 10.57 44.17 -59.67
CA LEU A 17 11.74 45.01 -59.34
C LEU A 17 12.24 44.73 -57.93
N ALA A 18 13.56 44.55 -57.84
CA ALA A 18 14.32 44.10 -56.69
C ALA A 18 14.54 45.21 -55.65
N GLY A 19 14.62 44.81 -54.39
CA GLY A 19 15.08 45.63 -53.27
C GLY A 19 15.44 44.73 -52.10
N ALA A 20 16.72 44.36 -52.00
CA ALA A 20 17.26 43.47 -51.00
C ALA A 20 17.22 44.10 -49.59
N CYS A 21 16.82 43.31 -48.59
CA CYS A 21 17.30 43.41 -47.21
C CYS A 21 17.09 42.06 -46.51
N GLN A 22 18.18 41.28 -46.49
CA GLN A 22 18.62 40.31 -45.47
C GLN A 22 17.55 39.50 -44.71
N ALA A 23 17.55 38.19 -44.96
CA ALA A 23 16.93 37.19 -44.12
C ALA A 23 17.68 37.03 -42.78
N PRO A 24 17.00 36.99 -41.63
CA PRO A 24 17.51 36.27 -40.47
C PRO A 24 17.27 34.77 -40.67
N GLY A 25 18.28 33.99 -40.30
CA GLY A 25 18.46 32.60 -40.64
C GLY A 25 17.35 31.67 -40.16
N ALA A 26 17.25 30.56 -40.89
CA ALA A 26 16.60 29.34 -40.44
C ALA A 26 17.01 29.04 -38.99
N ALA A 27 16.02 29.03 -38.10
CA ALA A 27 16.19 28.44 -36.79
C ALA A 27 16.53 26.96 -36.99
N PRO A 28 17.58 26.44 -36.34
CA PRO A 28 17.93 25.04 -36.45
C PRO A 28 16.76 24.20 -35.92
N GLU A 29 16.41 23.15 -36.66
CA GLU A 29 15.66 22.02 -36.13
C GLU A 29 16.39 21.53 -34.89
N ALA A 30 15.87 21.87 -33.71
CA ALA A 30 16.27 21.22 -32.47
C ALA A 30 15.62 19.83 -32.46
N GLN A 31 16.21 18.93 -33.25
CA GLN A 31 16.20 17.51 -32.91
C GLN A 31 16.92 17.38 -31.57
N THR A 32 16.13 17.28 -30.51
CA THR A 32 16.59 16.69 -29.25
C THR A 32 15.57 15.64 -28.87
N GLU A 33 15.53 14.58 -29.68
CA GLU A 33 15.19 13.25 -29.21
C GLU A 33 16.24 12.86 -28.17
N MET A 34 16.02 13.26 -26.92
CA MET A 34 16.40 12.42 -25.80
C MET A 34 15.14 11.72 -25.33
N SER A 35 14.75 10.68 -26.08
CA SER A 35 13.90 9.63 -25.55
C SER A 35 14.66 8.99 -24.39
N VAL A 36 14.49 9.53 -23.18
CA VAL A 36 15.01 8.89 -21.97
C VAL A 36 14.19 7.60 -21.80
N GLN A 37 14.70 6.51 -22.35
CA GLN A 37 14.21 5.17 -22.02
C GLN A 37 14.49 4.96 -20.54
N LEU A 38 13.43 4.70 -19.77
CA LEU A 38 13.60 4.30 -18.39
C LEU A 38 14.15 2.86 -18.43
N PRO A 39 15.32 2.60 -17.82
CA PRO A 39 15.78 1.24 -17.66
C PRO A 39 14.94 0.54 -16.60
N PRO A 40 14.75 -0.79 -16.70
CA PRO A 40 14.11 -1.53 -15.62
C PRO A 40 14.95 -1.42 -14.35
N PHE A 41 14.29 -1.46 -13.19
CA PHE A 41 14.98 -1.42 -11.89
C PHE A 41 15.86 -2.64 -11.65
N ILE A 42 15.66 -3.75 -12.37
CA ILE A 42 16.58 -4.89 -12.34
C ILE A 42 17.16 -5.10 -13.73
N VAL A 43 18.39 -4.63 -13.93
CA VAL A 43 19.19 -4.95 -15.12
C VAL A 43 20.16 -6.06 -14.75
N GLU A 44 19.95 -7.26 -15.29
CA GLU A 44 20.83 -8.39 -15.03
C GLU A 44 22.21 -8.14 -15.64
N SER A 45 23.21 -7.91 -14.78
CA SER A 45 24.61 -7.97 -15.18
C SER A 45 25.03 -9.44 -15.32
N THR A 46 25.72 -9.78 -16.41
CA THR A 46 26.40 -11.08 -16.59
C THR A 46 27.59 -11.25 -15.64
N ILE A 47 28.02 -10.16 -15.01
CA ILE A 47 29.12 -10.08 -14.05
C ILE A 47 28.50 -9.94 -12.65
N GLY A 48 28.80 -10.85 -11.72
CA GLY A 48 28.34 -10.81 -10.33
C GLY A 48 28.18 -12.19 -9.68
N PRO A 49 27.93 -12.25 -8.36
CA PRO A 49 27.69 -13.50 -7.63
C PRO A 49 26.39 -14.17 -8.11
N THR A 50 26.19 -15.47 -7.85
CA THR A 50 24.92 -16.15 -8.14
C THR A 50 23.77 -15.51 -7.37
N TRP A 51 22.53 -15.68 -7.86
CA TRP A 51 21.37 -15.28 -7.08
C TRP A 51 21.27 -16.19 -5.85
N ARG A 52 21.14 -15.61 -4.67
CA ARG A 52 21.01 -16.30 -3.39
C ARG A 52 19.56 -16.21 -2.91
N TYR A 53 19.10 -17.29 -2.29
CA TYR A 53 17.77 -17.41 -1.75
C TYR A 53 17.82 -17.75 -0.26
N THR A 54 16.92 -17.15 0.51
CA THR A 54 16.66 -17.57 1.88
C THR A 54 15.24 -17.17 2.30
N GLU A 55 14.76 -17.78 3.36
CA GLU A 55 13.47 -17.49 3.96
C GLU A 55 13.68 -17.04 5.40
N ILE A 56 13.00 -15.96 5.76
CA ILE A 56 12.89 -15.50 7.14
C ILE A 56 11.40 -15.42 7.50
N PRO A 57 11.01 -15.37 8.78
CA PRO A 57 9.60 -15.26 9.14
C PRO A 57 8.92 -14.12 8.38
N ARG A 58 7.86 -14.43 7.63
CA ARG A 58 7.04 -13.53 6.77
C ARG A 58 7.68 -13.08 5.45
N PHE A 59 8.95 -13.39 5.16
CA PHE A 59 9.61 -12.91 3.94
C PHE A 59 10.37 -14.00 3.18
N GLU A 60 10.35 -13.89 1.86
CA GLU A 60 11.27 -14.58 0.96
C GLU A 60 12.28 -13.58 0.41
N ILE A 61 13.57 -13.92 0.48
CA ILE A 61 14.66 -13.03 0.10
C ILE A 61 15.33 -13.57 -1.16
N LEU A 62 15.45 -12.71 -2.17
CA LEU A 62 16.25 -12.94 -3.36
C LEU A 62 17.39 -11.91 -3.40
N SER A 63 18.63 -12.36 -3.35
CA SER A 63 19.78 -11.47 -3.24
C SER A 63 20.78 -11.68 -4.37
N ARG A 64 21.26 -10.58 -4.95
CA ARG A 64 22.42 -10.53 -5.83
C ARG A 64 23.67 -9.97 -5.12
N CYS A 65 23.64 -9.92 -3.79
CA CYS A 65 24.79 -9.56 -2.96
C CYS A 65 25.63 -10.81 -2.64
N ASN A 66 26.83 -10.63 -2.08
CA ASN A 66 27.60 -11.74 -1.50
C ASN A 66 26.90 -12.35 -0.26
N ASP A 67 27.30 -13.56 0.13
CA ASP A 67 26.67 -14.31 1.22
C ASP A 67 26.73 -13.57 2.56
N VAL A 68 27.90 -13.02 2.92
CA VAL A 68 28.11 -12.26 4.16
C VAL A 68 27.15 -11.08 4.26
N THR A 69 27.00 -10.33 3.16
CA THR A 69 26.07 -9.20 3.11
C THR A 69 24.63 -9.70 3.18
N THR A 70 24.28 -10.73 2.43
CA THR A 70 22.92 -11.28 2.40
C THR A 70 22.47 -11.79 3.78
N GLU A 71 23.31 -12.55 4.49
CA GLU A 71 23.05 -13.00 5.87
C GLU A 71 22.85 -11.83 6.82
N ARG A 72 23.74 -10.83 6.76
CA ARG A 72 23.65 -9.63 7.60
C ARG A 72 22.36 -8.85 7.34
N LEU A 73 21.95 -8.70 6.08
CA LEU A 73 20.70 -8.03 5.69
C LEU A 73 19.49 -8.82 6.19
N ALA A 74 19.45 -10.13 5.96
CA ALA A 74 18.36 -11.00 6.41
C ALA A 74 18.17 -10.93 7.93
N LEU A 75 19.28 -10.99 8.69
CA LEU A 75 19.24 -10.84 10.13
C LEU A 75 18.76 -9.46 10.58
N ALA A 76 19.23 -8.40 9.92
CA ALA A 76 18.81 -7.04 10.26
C ALA A 76 17.32 -6.80 9.97
N PHE A 77 16.79 -7.31 8.84
CA PHE A 77 15.36 -7.24 8.53
C PHE A 77 14.51 -8.00 9.56
N HIS A 78 14.93 -9.22 9.91
CA HIS A 78 14.27 -9.99 10.95
C HIS A 78 14.28 -9.22 12.27
N ARG A 79 15.43 -8.66 12.65
CA ARG A 79 15.59 -7.90 13.89
C ARG A 79 14.72 -6.65 13.93
N ALA A 80 14.67 -5.91 12.82
CA ALA A 80 13.86 -4.72 12.71
C ALA A 80 12.38 -5.05 12.91
N ASN A 81 11.86 -6.10 12.30
CA ASN A 81 10.47 -6.52 12.50
C ASN A 81 10.19 -6.99 13.93
N GLN A 82 11.13 -7.66 14.61
CA GLN A 82 11.00 -7.96 16.05
C GLN A 82 10.89 -6.70 16.92
N LEU A 83 11.64 -5.64 16.58
CA LEU A 83 11.53 -4.36 17.28
C LEU A 83 10.23 -3.62 16.95
N LEU A 84 9.76 -3.71 15.70
CA LEU A 84 8.46 -3.17 15.31
C LEU A 84 7.34 -3.82 16.13
N GLU A 85 7.38 -5.13 16.36
CA GLU A 85 6.39 -5.86 17.18
C GLU A 85 6.29 -5.34 18.62
N LEU A 86 7.34 -4.72 19.18
CA LEU A 86 7.30 -4.13 20.52
C LEU A 86 6.38 -2.90 20.59
N VAL A 87 6.34 -2.12 19.51
CA VAL A 87 5.58 -0.86 19.43
C VAL A 87 4.29 -0.99 18.64
N LEU A 88 4.23 -1.95 17.72
CA LEU A 88 3.08 -2.28 16.88
C LEU A 88 2.97 -3.81 16.76
N PRO A 89 2.22 -4.47 17.64
CA PRO A 89 2.08 -5.92 17.62
C PRO A 89 1.54 -6.43 16.28
N GLU A 90 1.96 -7.63 15.87
CA GLU A 90 1.63 -8.23 14.57
C GLU A 90 0.12 -8.26 14.26
N ARG A 91 -0.72 -8.52 15.28
CA ARG A 91 -2.20 -8.54 15.15
C ARG A 91 -2.83 -7.18 14.73
N PHE A 92 -2.06 -6.10 14.82
CA PHE A 92 -2.45 -4.74 14.39
C PHE A 92 -1.73 -4.31 13.10
N GLN A 93 -1.01 -5.22 12.46
CA GLN A 93 -0.41 -5.02 11.14
C GLN A 93 -1.27 -5.69 10.07
N LEU A 94 -1.04 -5.34 8.81
CA LEU A 94 -1.51 -6.10 7.66
C LEU A 94 -1.04 -7.56 7.75
N THR A 95 -2.00 -8.47 7.62
CA THR A 95 -1.76 -9.91 7.52
C THR A 95 -1.83 -10.34 6.06
N LEU A 96 -0.82 -11.12 5.63
CA LEU A 96 -0.72 -11.71 4.30
C LEU A 96 -0.42 -13.20 4.46
N ASP A 97 -1.14 -14.06 3.74
CA ASP A 97 -0.78 -15.49 3.67
C ASP A 97 0.35 -15.74 2.65
N VAL A 98 0.62 -14.76 1.80
CA VAL A 98 1.74 -14.76 0.86
C VAL A 98 2.95 -14.13 1.56
N PRO A 99 4.11 -14.81 1.60
CA PRO A 99 5.34 -14.17 2.06
C PRO A 99 5.66 -12.92 1.25
N GLN A 100 6.10 -11.87 1.94
CA GLN A 100 6.54 -10.66 1.27
C GLN A 100 7.89 -10.91 0.61
N ALA A 101 8.10 -10.35 -0.58
CA ALA A 101 9.34 -10.53 -1.31
C ALA A 101 10.30 -9.38 -1.01
N LEU A 102 11.54 -9.71 -0.65
CA LEU A 102 12.65 -8.76 -0.52
C LEU A 102 13.70 -9.07 -1.58
N ILE A 103 14.02 -8.10 -2.43
CA ILE A 103 15.04 -8.24 -3.46
C ILE A 103 16.20 -7.31 -3.12
N PHE A 104 17.38 -7.90 -2.89
CA PHE A 104 18.60 -7.16 -2.61
C PHE A 104 19.49 -7.15 -3.84
N TYR A 105 19.87 -5.97 -4.29
CA TYR A 105 20.76 -5.81 -5.44
C TYR A 105 21.97 -4.97 -5.05
N ASP A 106 23.17 -5.52 -5.23
CA ASP A 106 24.41 -4.80 -4.95
C ASP A 106 24.55 -3.62 -5.92
N GLU A 107 24.66 -2.41 -5.38
CA GLU A 107 24.81 -1.17 -6.14
C GLU A 107 26.01 -1.22 -7.10
N LYS A 108 27.08 -1.93 -6.73
CA LYS A 108 28.28 -2.09 -7.58
C LYS A 108 27.98 -2.83 -8.89
N LEU A 109 26.91 -3.63 -8.92
CA LEU A 109 26.47 -4.38 -10.09
C LEU A 109 25.49 -3.60 -10.96
N TRP A 110 25.06 -2.42 -10.49
CA TRP A 110 24.14 -1.56 -11.21
C TRP A 110 24.91 -0.49 -11.97
N PRO A 111 24.83 -0.45 -13.32
CA PRO A 111 25.62 0.52 -14.06
C PRO A 111 25.13 1.97 -13.83
N VAL A 112 26.07 2.91 -13.86
CA VAL A 112 25.84 4.31 -13.46
C VAL A 112 24.80 5.02 -14.35
N ALA A 113 24.71 4.63 -15.62
CA ALA A 113 23.73 5.18 -16.55
C ALA A 113 22.30 4.88 -16.10
N GLU A 114 22.02 3.68 -15.62
CA GLU A 114 20.69 3.34 -15.11
C GLU A 114 20.39 3.98 -13.77
N GLN A 115 21.39 4.13 -12.89
CA GLN A 115 21.23 4.88 -11.64
C GLN A 115 20.80 6.33 -11.92
N GLN A 116 21.45 6.99 -12.89
CA GLN A 116 21.14 8.36 -13.27
C GLN A 116 19.76 8.49 -13.94
N ALA A 117 19.38 7.55 -14.82
CA ALA A 117 18.08 7.57 -15.47
C ALA A 117 16.91 7.41 -14.49
N VAL A 118 17.05 6.48 -13.53
CA VAL A 118 16.05 6.27 -12.48
C VAL A 118 15.98 7.47 -11.53
N ALA A 119 17.12 8.04 -11.16
CA ALA A 119 17.13 9.23 -10.30
C ALA A 119 16.54 10.46 -10.97
N ALA A 120 16.77 10.66 -12.27
CA ALA A 120 16.12 11.71 -13.04
C ALA A 120 14.59 11.53 -13.08
N MET A 121 14.09 10.29 -13.12
CA MET A 121 12.66 10.00 -13.02
C MET A 121 12.07 10.44 -11.66
N LEU A 122 12.78 10.15 -10.58
CA LEU A 122 12.36 10.51 -9.22
C LEU A 122 12.49 12.02 -8.97
N GLN A 123 13.54 12.66 -9.49
CA GLN A 123 13.75 14.12 -9.38
C GLN A 123 12.79 14.94 -10.25
N ALA A 124 12.31 14.41 -11.38
CA ALA A 124 11.23 15.02 -12.16
C ALA A 124 9.87 15.02 -11.42
N HIS A 125 9.79 14.35 -10.26
CA HIS A 125 8.67 14.35 -9.33
C HIS A 125 9.15 14.78 -7.93
N PRO A 126 9.59 16.04 -7.73
CA PRO A 126 10.02 16.48 -6.41
C PRO A 126 8.85 16.40 -5.41
N PRO A 127 9.11 16.21 -4.11
CA PRO A 127 8.08 16.30 -3.09
C PRO A 127 7.35 17.64 -3.22
N ALA A 128 6.04 17.63 -2.94
CA ALA A 128 5.22 18.83 -3.00
C ALA A 128 5.86 19.96 -2.20
N ARG A 129 5.83 21.16 -2.77
CA ARG A 129 6.18 22.38 -2.08
C ARG A 129 5.29 22.50 -0.81
N PRO A 130 5.85 22.82 0.37
CA PRO A 130 5.14 22.80 1.67
C PRO A 130 3.81 23.57 1.71
N ASP A 131 3.69 24.54 0.82
CA ASP A 131 2.65 25.54 0.68
C ASP A 131 1.50 25.13 -0.27
N GLY A 132 1.56 23.94 -0.89
CA GLY A 132 0.45 23.43 -1.72
C GLY A 132 0.16 24.20 -3.01
N VAL A 133 0.93 25.25 -3.32
CA VAL A 133 0.76 26.05 -4.54
C VAL A 133 1.49 25.37 -5.71
N PRO A 134 0.82 25.12 -6.86
CA PRO A 134 1.49 24.62 -8.06
C PRO A 134 2.40 25.71 -8.67
N SER A 135 3.63 25.33 -9.05
CA SER A 135 4.48 26.22 -9.84
C SER A 135 3.81 26.49 -11.20
N PRO A 136 3.74 27.75 -11.67
CA PRO A 136 3.13 28.04 -12.96
C PRO A 136 3.89 27.31 -14.09
N GLY A 137 3.18 26.45 -14.84
CA GLY A 137 3.73 25.72 -16.00
C GLY A 137 4.18 24.28 -15.77
N ALA A 138 3.96 23.69 -14.58
CA ALA A 138 4.29 22.28 -14.33
C ALA A 138 3.20 21.30 -14.88
N PRO A 139 3.58 20.17 -15.53
CA PRO A 139 2.63 19.11 -15.87
C PRO A 139 2.03 18.45 -14.61
N PRO A 140 0.87 17.77 -14.72
CA PRO A 140 0.10 17.30 -13.56
C PRO A 140 0.92 16.41 -12.63
N ARG A 141 1.02 16.82 -11.36
CA ARG A 141 1.73 16.14 -10.27
C ARG A 141 0.97 14.87 -9.87
N VAL A 142 1.63 13.71 -9.85
CA VAL A 142 1.10 12.47 -9.28
C VAL A 142 1.90 12.11 -8.04
N ARG A 143 1.23 12.18 -6.88
CA ARG A 143 1.71 11.64 -5.61
C ARG A 143 1.70 10.11 -5.71
N LEU A 144 2.72 9.45 -5.17
CA LEU A 144 2.69 8.01 -4.86
C LEU A 144 1.60 7.81 -3.80
N GLU A 145 0.33 7.86 -4.22
CA GLU A 145 -0.82 7.72 -3.33
C GLU A 145 -0.96 6.23 -2.96
N PRO A 146 -0.85 5.86 -1.68
CA PRO A 146 -1.52 4.66 -1.20
C PRO A 146 -3.02 4.84 -1.47
N MET A 147 -3.68 3.81 -2.01
CA MET A 147 -5.11 3.92 -2.29
C MET A 147 -5.88 4.12 -0.97
N THR A 148 -6.64 5.22 -0.94
CA THR A 148 -7.63 5.65 0.06
C THR A 148 -7.10 6.01 1.47
N GLY A 149 -6.96 7.32 1.74
CA GLY A 149 -6.81 7.90 3.08
C GLY A 149 -5.71 8.97 3.22
N ALA A 150 -4.78 9.05 2.27
CA ALA A 150 -3.59 9.90 2.33
C ALA A 150 -3.83 11.42 2.35
N LYS A 151 -5.09 11.90 2.33
CA LYS A 151 -5.41 13.32 2.47
C LYS A 151 -5.01 13.89 3.85
N LEU A 152 -4.90 13.05 4.87
CA LEU A 152 -4.71 13.53 6.24
C LEU A 152 -3.25 13.74 6.69
N LEU A 153 -2.31 13.06 6.05
CA LEU A 153 -0.91 13.00 6.51
C LEU A 153 0.00 14.07 5.86
N ALA A 154 -0.54 14.97 5.04
CA ALA A 154 0.23 16.00 4.33
C ALA A 154 0.35 17.35 5.09
N ALA A 155 -0.12 17.44 6.34
CA ALA A 155 -0.35 18.73 7.01
C ALA A 155 0.82 19.29 7.84
N ASP A 156 2.02 18.69 7.81
CA ASP A 156 3.18 19.18 8.57
C ASP A 156 4.44 19.15 7.69
N ALA A 157 4.56 20.13 6.78
CA ALA A 157 5.62 20.19 5.78
C ALA A 157 6.85 21.03 6.19
N ASP A 158 6.98 21.37 7.48
CA ASP A 158 7.95 22.38 7.95
C ASP A 158 9.04 21.83 8.89
N ARG A 159 9.53 20.60 8.65
CA ARG A 159 10.77 20.12 9.29
C ARG A 159 11.71 19.44 8.29
N PRO A 160 13.00 19.84 8.25
CA PRO A 160 13.99 19.17 7.44
C PRO A 160 14.24 17.77 8.00
N VAL A 161 13.74 16.75 7.33
CA VAL A 161 14.32 15.41 7.41
C VAL A 161 15.77 15.57 6.98
N ALA A 162 16.72 15.26 7.86
CA ALA A 162 18.13 15.30 7.53
C ALA A 162 18.35 14.43 6.29
N ALA A 163 18.55 15.09 5.15
CA ALA A 163 18.86 14.47 3.88
C ALA A 163 20.26 13.87 3.97
N GLY A 164 20.36 12.67 4.50
CA GLY A 164 21.45 11.77 4.18
C GLY A 164 21.21 11.25 2.77
N ASN A 165 22.19 11.42 1.89
CA ASN A 165 22.23 10.96 0.49
C ASN A 165 22.07 9.43 0.33
N ALA A 166 20.94 8.85 0.72
CA ALA A 166 20.57 7.48 0.38
C ALA A 166 19.76 7.54 -0.91
N PHE A 167 20.46 7.55 -2.04
CA PHE A 167 19.89 7.73 -3.38
C PHE A 167 18.83 6.66 -3.74
N PHE A 168 18.76 5.55 -2.99
CA PHE A 168 17.66 4.58 -3.02
C PHE A 168 17.40 3.98 -1.63
N SER A 169 16.62 4.65 -0.78
CA SER A 169 16.03 3.98 0.39
C SER A 169 14.82 3.17 -0.07
N ASN A 170 15.01 1.87 -0.34
CA ASN A 170 14.03 0.81 -0.66
C ASN A 170 12.76 1.21 -1.43
N LEU A 171 12.62 0.73 -2.67
CA LEU A 171 11.38 0.88 -3.43
C LEU A 171 10.41 -0.25 -3.08
N MET A 172 9.25 0.11 -2.56
CA MET A 172 8.18 -0.82 -2.23
C MET A 172 7.04 -0.71 -3.24
N LEU A 173 6.68 -1.81 -3.87
CA LEU A 173 5.50 -1.94 -4.71
C LEU A 173 4.54 -2.93 -4.06
N THR A 174 3.24 -2.61 -4.13
CA THR A 174 2.19 -3.41 -3.50
C THR A 174 1.14 -3.84 -4.50
N ASP A 175 0.51 -4.97 -4.20
CA ASP A 175 -0.73 -5.45 -4.79
C ASP A 175 -1.79 -5.64 -3.70
N ALA A 176 -2.99 -6.04 -4.09
CA ALA A 176 -4.07 -6.34 -3.16
C ALA A 176 -3.69 -7.43 -2.13
N ASP A 177 -2.78 -8.35 -2.47
CA ASP A 177 -2.39 -9.49 -1.64
C ASP A 177 -0.88 -9.76 -1.60
N ALA A 178 -0.05 -8.82 -2.08
CA ALA A 178 1.40 -8.99 -2.18
C ALA A 178 2.14 -7.69 -1.91
N ILE A 179 3.34 -7.81 -1.33
CA ILE A 179 4.28 -6.70 -1.15
C ILE A 179 5.63 -7.18 -1.66
N VAL A 180 6.24 -6.38 -2.53
CA VAL A 180 7.60 -6.61 -3.01
C VAL A 180 8.43 -5.36 -2.73
N THR A 181 9.52 -5.53 -1.98
CA THR A 181 10.47 -4.45 -1.69
C THR A 181 11.77 -4.75 -2.41
N PHE A 182 12.24 -3.77 -3.16
CA PHE A 182 13.50 -3.81 -3.86
C PHE A 182 14.47 -2.82 -3.22
N ALA A 183 15.63 -3.32 -2.81
CA ALA A 183 16.65 -2.54 -2.13
C ALA A 183 17.95 -2.54 -2.93
N LEU A 184 18.46 -1.34 -3.19
CA LEU A 184 19.82 -1.12 -3.65
C LEU A 184 20.76 -1.10 -2.44
N VAL A 185 21.74 -1.99 -2.47
CA VAL A 185 22.57 -2.31 -1.32
C VAL A 185 23.97 -1.79 -1.59
N SER A 186 24.41 -0.82 -0.78
CA SER A 186 25.77 -0.26 -0.82
C SER A 186 26.51 -0.58 0.48
N GLU A 187 27.54 -1.43 0.42
CA GLU A 187 28.28 -1.86 1.62
C GLU A 187 28.82 -0.70 2.48
N ALA A 188 29.05 0.47 1.89
CA ALA A 188 29.54 1.66 2.57
C ALA A 188 28.45 2.46 3.32
N THR A 189 27.17 2.33 2.93
CA THR A 189 26.08 3.18 3.44
C THR A 189 24.89 2.40 4.01
N ILE A 190 24.93 1.07 4.03
CA ILE A 190 23.89 0.26 4.68
C ILE A 190 23.87 0.61 6.17
N ASP A 191 22.84 1.34 6.58
CA ASP A 191 22.40 1.41 7.96
C ASP A 191 21.21 0.45 8.11
N PRO A 192 21.43 -0.78 8.63
CA PRO A 192 20.38 -1.77 8.72
C PRO A 192 19.22 -1.33 9.63
N GLN A 193 19.41 -0.36 10.51
CA GLN A 193 18.35 0.14 11.40
C GLN A 193 17.50 1.23 10.72
N ARG A 194 18.05 1.95 9.74
CA ARG A 194 17.35 3.04 9.03
C ARG A 194 16.80 2.65 7.67
N SER A 195 17.31 1.58 7.05
CA SER A 195 16.98 1.25 5.67
C SER A 195 15.69 0.44 5.52
N TYR A 196 15.18 -0.27 6.53
CA TYR A 196 14.14 -1.30 6.33
C TYR A 196 12.74 -0.96 6.81
N LEU A 197 12.61 -0.30 7.96
CA LEU A 197 11.31 0.13 8.46
C LEU A 197 11.06 1.58 8.06
N THR A 198 10.87 1.80 6.77
CA THR A 198 10.50 3.14 6.31
C THR A 198 9.11 3.51 6.84
N SER A 199 8.88 4.79 7.07
CA SER A 199 7.55 5.30 7.44
C SER A 199 6.48 4.86 6.43
N ALA A 200 6.84 4.78 5.13
CA ALA A 200 5.96 4.24 4.08
C ALA A 200 5.59 2.77 4.28
N TYR A 201 6.54 1.91 4.65
CA TYR A 201 6.28 0.49 4.93
C TYR A 201 5.33 0.33 6.12
N VAL A 202 5.62 1.00 7.25
CA VAL A 202 4.79 0.92 8.46
C VAL A 202 3.40 1.51 8.23
N SER A 203 3.32 2.62 7.48
CA SER A 203 2.05 3.21 7.06
C SER A 203 1.23 2.22 6.23
N ASN A 204 1.86 1.51 5.28
CA ASN A 204 1.19 0.48 4.48
C ASN A 204 0.67 -0.68 5.34
N LEU A 205 1.43 -1.13 6.35
CA LEU A 205 0.95 -2.17 7.27
C LEU A 205 -0.28 -1.74 8.07
N LEU A 206 -0.30 -0.50 8.56
CA LEU A 206 -1.41 0.02 9.37
C LEU A 206 -2.66 0.30 8.54
N GLN A 207 -2.50 0.98 7.41
CA GLN A 207 -3.62 1.42 6.57
C GLN A 207 -4.35 0.24 5.92
N ASN A 208 -3.62 -0.83 5.60
CA ASN A 208 -4.19 -2.02 4.98
C ASN A 208 -4.55 -3.12 5.99
N ARG A 209 -4.42 -2.87 7.30
CA ARG A 209 -4.92 -3.80 8.32
C ARG A 209 -6.44 -3.89 8.22
N ILE A 210 -6.97 -5.10 8.25
CA ILE A 210 -8.41 -5.38 8.17
C ILE A 210 -8.87 -6.14 9.43
N PRO A 211 -9.94 -5.72 10.12
CA PRO A 211 -10.69 -4.46 9.95
C PRO A 211 -9.83 -3.19 10.14
N SER A 212 -10.21 -2.05 9.58
CA SER A 212 -9.39 -0.85 9.72
C SER A 212 -9.29 -0.35 11.17
N LEU A 213 -8.13 0.21 11.51
CA LEU A 213 -7.94 0.88 12.80
C LEU A 213 -8.55 2.29 12.77
N PRO A 214 -8.87 2.89 13.94
CA PRO A 214 -9.32 4.28 14.01
C PRO A 214 -8.31 5.25 13.39
N ASP A 215 -8.81 6.28 12.71
CA ASP A 215 -7.95 7.20 11.95
C ASP A 215 -7.01 7.98 12.86
N TRP A 216 -7.50 8.38 14.04
CA TRP A 216 -6.68 9.02 15.07
C TRP A 216 -5.55 8.13 15.54
N PHE A 217 -5.77 6.80 15.62
CA PHE A 217 -4.72 5.89 16.05
C PHE A 217 -3.65 5.79 14.97
N THR A 218 -4.04 5.54 13.72
CA THR A 218 -3.10 5.43 12.61
C THR A 218 -2.28 6.71 12.44
N ALA A 219 -2.93 7.88 12.49
CA ALA A 219 -2.24 9.16 12.34
C ALA A 219 -1.33 9.49 13.55
N GLY A 220 -1.82 9.28 14.77
CA GLY A 220 -1.05 9.50 15.99
C GLY A 220 0.14 8.55 16.10
N PHE A 221 -0.05 7.27 15.74
CA PHE A 221 1.02 6.28 15.73
C PHE A 221 2.10 6.62 14.70
N MET A 222 1.74 7.00 13.47
CA MET A 222 2.75 7.37 12.46
C MET A 222 3.59 8.57 12.91
N ARG A 223 2.97 9.59 13.51
CA ARG A 223 3.72 10.73 14.08
C ARG A 223 4.66 10.31 15.20
N LEU A 224 4.20 9.43 16.08
CA LEU A 224 5.03 8.89 17.15
C LEU A 224 6.18 8.06 16.58
N TYR A 225 5.89 7.22 15.59
CA TYR A 225 6.82 6.33 14.91
C TYR A 225 7.97 7.10 14.25
N ASP A 226 7.69 8.21 13.58
CA ASP A 226 8.70 9.08 12.97
C ASP A 226 9.67 9.70 14.00
N ARG A 227 9.35 9.62 15.30
CA ARG A 227 10.19 10.09 16.43
C ARG A 227 10.88 8.94 17.18
N MET A 228 10.67 7.70 16.75
CA MET A 228 11.30 6.52 17.35
C MET A 228 12.71 6.29 16.80
N GLU A 229 13.62 5.97 17.69
CA GLU A 229 14.97 5.50 17.39
C GLU A 229 15.05 4.00 17.71
N PHE A 230 15.36 3.19 16.70
CA PHE A 230 15.49 1.74 16.78
C PHE A 230 16.96 1.37 16.89
N ALA A 231 17.42 0.92 18.05
CA ALA A 231 18.83 0.56 18.27
C ALA A 231 18.99 -0.47 19.39
N ASP A 232 19.99 -1.35 19.26
CA ASP A 232 20.49 -2.22 20.34
C ASP A 232 19.40 -2.90 21.17
N ASN A 233 18.48 -3.59 20.49
CA ASN A 233 17.37 -4.33 21.10
C ASN A 233 16.33 -3.45 21.79
N THR A 234 16.36 -2.15 21.53
CA THR A 234 15.47 -1.17 22.13
C THR A 234 14.84 -0.27 21.08
N VAL A 235 13.65 0.21 21.41
CA VAL A 235 13.00 1.31 20.70
C VAL A 235 12.85 2.44 21.69
N THR A 236 13.29 3.64 21.34
CA THR A 236 13.23 4.79 22.24
C THR A 236 12.65 6.01 21.56
N THR A 237 12.08 6.91 22.34
CA THR A 237 11.80 8.28 21.90
C THR A 237 12.43 9.25 22.86
N ARG A 238 12.89 10.40 22.33
CA ARG A 238 13.24 11.54 23.18
C ARG A 238 11.96 12.06 23.86
N PRO A 239 12.07 12.77 25.00
CA PRO A 239 10.93 13.46 25.59
C PRO A 239 10.22 14.32 24.53
N LEU A 240 8.93 14.09 24.38
CA LEU A 240 8.09 14.75 23.39
C LEU A 240 7.46 15.99 24.04
N ARG A 241 7.07 16.95 23.22
CA ARG A 241 6.32 18.11 23.68
C ARG A 241 5.12 18.27 22.77
N TRP A 242 3.96 18.46 23.40
CA TRP A 242 2.69 18.73 22.73
C TRP A 242 2.20 20.12 23.12
N GLU A 243 1.75 20.90 22.15
CA GLU A 243 1.24 22.24 22.40
C GLU A 243 -0.23 22.14 22.83
N MET A 244 -0.45 22.13 24.14
CA MET A 244 -1.78 22.04 24.72
C MET A 244 -2.36 23.44 24.98
N PRO A 245 -3.64 23.69 24.66
CA PRO A 245 -4.29 24.94 25.02
C PRO A 245 -4.37 25.08 26.55
N GLN A 246 -4.22 26.32 27.01
CA GLN A 246 -4.52 26.70 28.39
C GLN A 246 -6.01 27.06 28.48
N SER A 247 -6.66 26.71 29.58
CA SER A 247 -8.05 27.07 29.81
C SER A 247 -8.19 28.59 29.84
N PRO A 248 -9.23 29.16 29.20
CA PRO A 248 -9.47 30.60 29.18
C PRO A 248 -9.76 31.19 30.58
N THR A 249 -10.02 30.36 31.59
CA THR A 249 -10.21 30.78 33.00
C THR A 249 -8.91 30.93 33.79
N ALA A 250 -7.77 30.53 33.22
CA ALA A 250 -6.50 30.53 33.90
C ALA A 250 -5.97 31.97 34.09
N LYS A 251 -5.88 32.42 35.34
CA LYS A 251 -5.22 33.69 35.67
C LYS A 251 -3.70 33.54 35.47
N ALA A 252 -3.06 34.58 34.91
CA ALA A 252 -1.65 34.64 34.50
C ALA A 252 -0.57 34.37 35.58
N LYS A 253 -0.95 34.00 36.81
CA LYS A 253 -0.04 33.68 37.93
C LYS A 253 -0.36 32.34 38.62
N SER A 254 -1.28 31.54 38.11
CA SER A 254 -1.56 30.20 38.63
C SER A 254 -0.55 29.17 38.09
N PRO A 255 -0.23 28.09 38.83
CA PRO A 255 0.57 26.97 38.32
C PRO A 255 -0.09 26.33 37.07
N PRO A 256 0.58 25.41 36.32
CA PRO A 256 0.09 24.81 35.07
C PRO A 256 -1.16 23.89 35.20
N SER A 257 -2.08 24.22 36.11
CA SER A 257 -3.22 23.44 36.56
C SER A 257 -4.50 23.58 35.72
N GLU A 258 -4.44 24.11 34.50
CA GLU A 258 -5.60 24.29 33.62
C GLU A 258 -5.25 23.99 32.14
N LEU A 259 -4.49 22.93 31.88
CA LEU A 259 -4.38 22.41 30.49
C LEU A 259 -5.68 21.70 30.13
N GLU A 260 -6.11 21.82 28.87
CA GLU A 260 -7.28 21.12 28.34
C GLU A 260 -6.94 20.35 27.06
N LEU A 261 -7.67 19.26 26.79
CA LEU A 261 -7.63 18.64 25.46
C LEU A 261 -8.35 19.56 24.47
N ARG A 262 -7.83 19.67 23.25
CA ARG A 262 -8.43 20.53 22.21
C ARG A 262 -9.82 20.06 21.81
N LEU A 263 -10.00 18.74 21.76
CA LEU A 263 -11.30 18.11 21.56
C LEU A 263 -11.63 17.24 22.78
N PRO A 264 -12.86 17.34 23.32
CA PRO A 264 -13.32 16.41 24.35
C PRO A 264 -13.15 14.96 23.90
N LEU A 265 -12.69 14.10 24.82
CA LEU A 265 -12.24 12.75 24.46
C LEU A 265 -13.31 11.94 23.71
N GLY A 266 -14.58 12.00 24.13
CA GLY A 266 -15.67 11.31 23.42
C GLY A 266 -15.87 11.79 21.98
N SER A 267 -15.83 13.10 21.75
CA SER A 267 -15.98 13.68 20.41
C SER A 267 -14.77 13.39 19.52
N PHE A 268 -13.56 13.40 20.10
CA PHE A 268 -12.34 13.04 19.40
C PHE A 268 -12.32 11.57 18.96
N LEU A 269 -12.75 10.66 19.83
CA LEU A 269 -12.70 9.21 19.56
C LEU A 269 -13.80 8.72 18.63
N GLY A 270 -14.98 9.34 18.68
CA GLY A 270 -16.11 9.00 17.82
C GLY A 270 -16.16 9.77 16.51
N GLY A 271 -15.32 10.80 16.35
CA GLY A 271 -15.31 11.67 15.18
C GLY A 271 -14.31 11.22 14.10
N ASP A 272 -14.66 11.51 12.85
CA ASP A 272 -13.68 11.50 11.76
C ASP A 272 -12.67 12.63 11.94
N ALA A 273 -11.52 12.49 11.29
CA ALA A 273 -10.56 13.56 11.19
C ALA A 273 -11.18 14.84 10.58
N PRO A 274 -10.86 16.03 11.10
CA PRO A 274 -11.42 17.28 10.59
C PRO A 274 -10.89 17.59 9.19
N ALA A 275 -11.72 18.18 8.33
CA ALA A 275 -11.33 18.54 6.96
C ALA A 275 -10.37 19.75 6.90
N ALA A 276 -10.32 20.55 7.96
CA ALA A 276 -9.45 21.72 8.11
C ALA A 276 -8.83 21.73 9.51
N ASP A 277 -7.70 22.43 9.66
CA ASP A 277 -6.96 22.57 10.93
C ASP A 277 -6.56 21.22 11.57
N LEU A 278 -5.85 20.41 10.79
CA LEU A 278 -5.43 19.06 11.15
C LEU A 278 -4.35 18.99 12.24
N GLY A 279 -3.49 20.00 12.36
CA GLY A 279 -2.36 20.02 13.29
C GLY A 279 -2.77 19.72 14.75
N PRO A 280 -3.69 20.51 15.33
CA PRO A 280 -4.33 20.24 16.61
C PRO A 280 -4.82 18.81 16.83
N TRP A 281 -5.53 18.25 15.84
CA TRP A 281 -6.09 16.90 15.93
C TRP A 281 -4.99 15.84 15.90
N LEU A 282 -3.95 16.05 15.07
CA LEU A 282 -2.78 15.19 14.96
C LEU A 282 -1.92 15.18 16.22
N GLU A 283 -1.75 16.32 16.89
CA GLU A 283 -1.04 16.39 18.16
C GLU A 283 -1.77 15.65 19.28
N GLN A 284 -3.10 15.84 19.39
CA GLN A 284 -3.91 15.12 20.36
C GLN A 284 -3.92 13.61 20.09
N ALA A 285 -3.92 13.21 18.82
CA ALA A 285 -3.78 11.82 18.41
C ALA A 285 -2.44 11.21 18.83
N GLU A 286 -1.32 11.89 18.55
CA GLU A 286 0.02 11.45 18.97
C GLU A 286 0.11 11.33 20.51
N LEU A 287 -0.41 12.32 21.23
CA LEU A 287 -0.44 12.32 22.70
C LEU A 287 -1.22 11.12 23.26
N LEU A 288 -2.41 10.84 22.72
CA LEU A 288 -3.23 9.71 23.16
C LEU A 288 -2.52 8.37 22.90
N VAL A 289 -1.89 8.22 21.73
CA VAL A 289 -1.14 7.01 21.39
C VAL A 289 0.08 6.86 22.29
N ALA A 290 0.86 7.91 22.51
CA ALA A 290 2.02 7.88 23.40
C ALA A 290 1.61 7.50 24.84
N TRP A 291 0.54 8.12 25.37
CA TRP A 291 -0.01 7.79 26.69
C TRP A 291 -0.47 6.33 26.78
N GLY A 292 -1.15 5.83 25.75
CA GLY A 292 -1.69 4.47 25.71
C GLY A 292 -0.61 3.39 25.59
N LEU A 293 0.46 3.67 24.84
CA LEU A 293 1.51 2.71 24.52
C LEU A 293 2.72 2.78 25.45
N ASP A 294 2.78 3.74 26.37
CA ASP A 294 3.92 3.90 27.28
C ASP A 294 4.12 2.65 28.16
N PRO A 295 5.25 1.90 28.00
CA PRO A 295 5.53 0.73 28.81
C PRO A 295 5.63 1.04 30.31
N ALA A 296 6.10 2.23 30.67
CA ALA A 296 6.24 2.65 32.07
C ALA A 296 4.90 2.82 32.78
N GLN A 297 3.80 2.95 32.03
CA GLN A 297 2.45 3.09 32.56
C GLN A 297 1.73 1.75 32.74
N GLY A 298 2.28 0.64 32.24
CA GLY A 298 1.69 -0.70 32.38
C GLY A 298 0.30 -0.89 31.73
N ARG A 299 -0.15 0.05 30.89
CA ARG A 299 -1.51 0.05 30.30
C ARG A 299 -1.60 -0.41 28.85
N ALA A 300 -0.46 -0.70 28.21
CA ALA A 300 -0.40 -1.01 26.78
C ALA A 300 -1.33 -2.16 26.37
N GLU A 301 -1.40 -3.26 27.12
CA GLU A 301 -2.31 -4.38 26.81
C GLU A 301 -3.79 -3.98 26.87
N ALA A 302 -4.17 -3.18 27.86
CA ALA A 302 -5.52 -2.63 27.96
C ALA A 302 -5.86 -1.72 26.77
N PHE A 303 -4.89 -0.89 26.36
CA PHE A 303 -5.01 -0.01 25.20
C PHE A 303 -5.14 -0.79 23.89
N TRP A 304 -4.33 -1.83 23.69
CA TRP A 304 -4.43 -2.70 22.53
C TRP A 304 -5.76 -3.45 22.47
N ARG A 305 -6.23 -4.01 23.59
CA ARG A 305 -7.54 -4.67 23.67
C ARG A 305 -8.66 -3.70 23.29
N TRP A 306 -8.58 -2.46 23.75
CA TRP A 306 -9.54 -1.42 23.38
C TRP A 306 -9.51 -1.10 21.88
N LEU A 307 -8.32 -0.94 21.29
CA LEU A 307 -8.14 -0.68 19.86
C LEU A 307 -8.68 -1.82 18.97
N ASP A 308 -8.46 -3.08 19.37
CA ASP A 308 -9.00 -4.22 18.60
C ASP A 308 -10.54 -4.19 18.58
N ARG A 309 -11.18 -3.84 19.71
CA ARG A 309 -12.64 -3.66 19.76
C ARG A 309 -13.11 -2.46 18.96
N LEU A 310 -12.41 -1.33 19.00
CA LEU A 310 -12.73 -0.15 18.18
C LEU A 310 -12.69 -0.42 16.68
N SER A 311 -11.97 -1.44 16.23
CA SER A 311 -11.99 -1.84 14.81
C SER A 311 -13.33 -2.47 14.37
N ARG A 312 -14.23 -2.79 15.32
CA ARG A 312 -15.50 -3.49 15.07
C ARG A 312 -16.71 -2.83 15.77
N GLU A 313 -16.47 -2.01 16.78
CA GLU A 313 -17.48 -1.40 17.63
C GLU A 313 -17.31 0.13 17.70
N PRO A 314 -18.39 0.92 17.84
CA PRO A 314 -18.27 2.37 17.98
C PRO A 314 -17.55 2.76 19.27
N ALA A 315 -16.79 3.86 19.22
CA ALA A 315 -16.14 4.42 20.41
C ALA A 315 -17.18 4.96 21.38
N THR A 316 -17.35 4.29 22.52
CA THR A 316 -18.23 4.72 23.61
C THR A 316 -17.49 4.75 24.94
N GLU A 317 -17.98 5.55 25.89
CA GLU A 317 -17.39 5.62 27.22
C GLU A 317 -17.53 4.30 27.98
N ALA A 318 -18.61 3.55 27.74
CA ALA A 318 -18.80 2.23 28.32
C ALA A 318 -17.69 1.25 27.87
N LEU A 319 -17.43 1.19 26.56
CA LEU A 319 -16.36 0.38 25.97
C LEU A 319 -14.98 0.81 26.50
N PHE A 320 -14.74 2.12 26.59
CA PHE A 320 -13.51 2.67 27.11
C PHE A 320 -13.28 2.29 28.57
N ARG A 321 -14.31 2.41 29.42
CA ARG A 321 -14.25 2.02 30.84
C ARG A 321 -14.03 0.53 31.02
N GLU A 322 -14.69 -0.29 30.21
CA GLU A 322 -14.51 -1.74 30.24
C GLU A 322 -13.06 -2.15 29.93
N CYS A 323 -12.43 -1.50 28.94
CA CYS A 323 -11.09 -1.89 28.50
C CYS A 323 -9.97 -1.21 29.29
N ILE A 324 -10.08 0.09 29.58
CA ILE A 324 -9.04 0.96 30.16
C ILE A 324 -9.24 1.19 31.66
N SER A 325 -10.42 0.85 32.19
CA SER A 325 -10.78 1.07 33.62
C SER A 325 -10.76 2.53 34.05
N LEU A 326 -10.95 3.46 33.11
CA LEU A 326 -11.12 4.89 33.34
C LEU A 326 -12.40 5.38 32.65
N ASP A 327 -13.06 6.37 33.22
CA ASP A 327 -14.05 7.18 32.50
C ASP A 327 -13.35 8.28 31.69
N TYR A 328 -14.07 8.99 30.81
CA TYR A 328 -13.43 9.99 29.96
C TYR A 328 -12.85 11.18 30.74
N THR A 329 -13.44 11.54 31.87
CA THR A 329 -12.97 12.63 32.73
C THR A 329 -11.64 12.26 33.42
N ALA A 330 -11.55 11.05 33.97
CA ALA A 330 -10.34 10.53 34.60
C ALA A 330 -9.23 10.29 33.57
N ALA A 331 -9.57 9.79 32.38
CA ALA A 331 -8.63 9.63 31.28
C ALA A 331 -8.08 10.96 30.80
N THR A 332 -8.94 11.98 30.61
CA THR A 332 -8.52 13.33 30.24
C THR A 332 -7.51 13.89 31.23
N ARG A 333 -7.78 13.81 32.53
CA ARG A 333 -6.82 14.22 33.57
C ARG A 333 -5.51 13.42 33.51
N SER A 334 -5.59 12.11 33.27
CA SER A 334 -4.40 11.25 33.15
C SER A 334 -3.55 11.59 31.92
N ILE A 335 -4.18 11.87 30.78
CA ILE A 335 -3.50 12.24 29.53
C ILE A 335 -2.82 13.61 29.67
N LEU A 336 -3.49 14.58 30.29
CA LEU A 336 -2.92 15.91 30.53
C LEU A 336 -1.77 15.88 31.55
N ALA A 337 -1.89 15.06 32.59
CA ALA A 337 -0.76 14.83 33.50
C ALA A 337 0.43 14.17 32.78
N TYR A 338 0.15 13.28 31.82
CA TYR A 338 1.17 12.60 31.02
C TYR A 338 1.92 13.56 30.09
N SER A 339 1.21 14.47 29.41
CA SER A 339 1.83 15.42 28.47
C SER A 339 2.90 16.31 29.09
N VAL A 340 2.85 16.51 30.41
CA VAL A 340 3.81 17.34 31.17
C VAL A 340 4.93 16.50 31.80
N ASN A 341 4.62 15.28 32.28
CA ASN A 341 5.50 14.56 33.20
C ASN A 341 6.27 13.37 32.57
N HIS A 342 5.96 12.98 31.33
CA HIS A 342 6.61 11.83 30.71
C HIS A 342 8.12 12.08 30.45
N ARG A 343 8.93 11.02 30.47
CA ARG A 343 10.40 11.11 30.34
C ARG A 343 10.93 10.57 29.00
N GLY A 344 10.06 10.49 27.99
CA GLY A 344 10.31 9.71 26.78
C GLY A 344 9.86 8.26 26.94
N LEU A 345 9.83 7.54 25.82
CA LEU A 345 9.35 6.17 25.75
C LEU A 345 10.53 5.20 25.55
N ARG A 346 10.45 4.01 26.13
CA ARG A 346 11.47 2.98 26.00
C ARG A 346 10.85 1.59 26.00
N TRP A 347 10.96 0.89 24.87
CA TRP A 347 10.67 -0.53 24.73
C TRP A 347 11.98 -1.30 24.66
N VAL A 348 11.99 -2.49 25.25
CA VAL A 348 13.17 -3.37 25.29
C VAL A 348 12.73 -4.75 24.83
N LEU A 349 13.45 -5.33 23.88
CA LEU A 349 13.19 -6.69 23.43
C LEU A 349 13.58 -7.68 24.54
N PRO A 350 12.73 -8.67 24.85
CA PRO A 350 13.08 -9.73 25.79
C PRO A 350 14.37 -10.47 25.40
N GLU A 351 15.10 -10.96 26.40
CA GLU A 351 16.38 -11.64 26.22
C GLU A 351 16.23 -12.91 25.37
N GLU A 352 15.13 -13.65 25.54
CA GLU A 352 14.82 -14.87 24.80
C GLU A 352 14.71 -14.62 23.30
N ARG A 353 14.22 -13.44 22.92
CA ARG A 353 14.10 -12.99 21.53
C ARG A 353 15.35 -12.27 21.03
N SER A 354 16.35 -12.07 21.88
CA SER A 354 17.56 -11.32 21.54
C SER A 354 18.64 -12.16 20.86
N ARG A 355 18.55 -13.50 20.93
CA ARG A 355 19.47 -14.38 20.22
C ARG A 355 19.09 -14.47 18.73
N PRO A 356 20.00 -14.15 17.80
CA PRO A 356 19.71 -14.18 16.38
C PRO A 356 19.54 -15.64 15.89
N PRO A 357 18.48 -15.96 15.12
CA PRO A 357 18.40 -17.22 14.39
C PRO A 357 19.43 -17.26 13.26
N SER A 358 19.71 -18.47 12.76
CA SER A 358 20.46 -18.64 11.50
C SER A 358 19.48 -18.75 10.34
N PHE A 359 19.82 -18.11 9.22
CA PHE A 359 19.05 -18.15 7.97
C PHE A 359 19.92 -18.76 6.88
N PRO A 360 19.76 -20.07 6.57
CA PRO A 360 20.61 -20.73 5.59
C PRO A 360 20.45 -20.10 4.21
N LEU A 361 21.57 -19.83 3.55
CA LEU A 361 21.62 -19.32 2.19
C LEU A 361 21.84 -20.44 1.18
N GLU A 362 21.02 -20.44 0.13
CA GLU A 362 21.11 -21.40 -0.97
C GLU A 362 21.20 -20.67 -2.31
N ASP A 363 21.66 -21.37 -3.36
CA ASP A 363 21.58 -20.83 -4.70
C ASP A 363 20.11 -20.81 -5.14
N ALA A 364 19.64 -19.64 -5.59
CA ALA A 364 18.28 -19.48 -6.03
C ALA A 364 18.02 -20.32 -7.29
N THR A 365 17.01 -21.17 -7.22
CA THR A 365 16.53 -21.93 -8.38
C THR A 365 15.96 -20.99 -9.44
N ALA A 366 15.92 -21.44 -10.70
CA ALA A 366 15.31 -20.67 -11.79
C ALA A 366 13.84 -20.29 -11.50
N ARG A 367 13.11 -21.15 -10.77
CA ARG A 367 11.75 -20.90 -10.30
C ARG A 367 11.69 -19.76 -9.29
N GLN A 368 12.52 -19.81 -8.24
CA GLN A 368 12.55 -18.77 -7.20
C GLN A 368 12.91 -17.40 -7.78
N ILE A 369 13.92 -17.36 -8.67
CA ILE A 369 14.30 -16.13 -9.37
C ILE A 369 13.10 -15.59 -10.15
N ALA A 370 12.50 -16.40 -11.02
CA ALA A 370 11.39 -15.94 -11.86
C ALA A 370 10.16 -15.54 -11.06
N ARG A 371 9.84 -16.23 -9.97
CA ARG A 371 8.68 -15.92 -9.12
C ARG A 371 8.86 -14.58 -8.41
N LEU A 372 10.01 -14.35 -7.76
CA LEU A 372 10.24 -13.13 -6.97
C LEU A 372 10.56 -11.93 -7.88
N LYS A 373 11.48 -12.10 -8.84
CA LYS A 373 11.85 -11.06 -9.80
C LYS A 373 10.71 -10.76 -10.77
N GLY A 374 10.01 -11.79 -11.26
CA GLY A 374 8.89 -11.59 -12.19
C GLY A 374 7.69 -10.92 -11.53
N GLU A 375 7.43 -11.18 -10.25
CA GLU A 375 6.39 -10.44 -9.51
C GLU A 375 6.76 -8.97 -9.33
N TRP A 376 8.03 -8.67 -9.02
CA TRP A 376 8.54 -7.30 -9.04
C TRP A 376 8.31 -6.62 -10.39
N GLU A 377 8.76 -7.24 -11.49
CA GLU A 377 8.67 -6.68 -12.84
C GLU A 377 7.20 -6.52 -13.28
N ARG A 378 6.29 -7.39 -12.85
CA ARG A 378 4.84 -7.23 -13.08
C ARG A 378 4.30 -5.98 -12.39
N LEU A 379 4.62 -5.80 -11.10
CA LEU A 379 4.19 -4.62 -10.34
C LEU A 379 4.82 -3.34 -10.89
N GLU A 380 6.06 -3.41 -11.33
CA GLU A 380 6.77 -2.33 -12.03
C GLU A 380 6.07 -1.98 -13.35
N ALA A 381 5.72 -2.96 -14.18
CA ALA A 381 4.96 -2.74 -15.42
C ALA A 381 3.61 -2.08 -15.15
N ARG A 382 2.90 -2.48 -14.09
CA ARG A 382 1.66 -1.82 -13.66
C ARG A 382 1.90 -0.37 -13.23
N TYR A 383 2.96 -0.11 -12.49
CA TYR A 383 3.35 1.25 -12.11
C TYR A 383 3.67 2.09 -13.35
N VAL A 384 4.45 1.56 -14.29
CA VAL A 384 4.84 2.23 -15.54
C VAL A 384 3.62 2.52 -16.39
N ARG A 385 2.71 1.57 -16.61
CA ARG A 385 1.45 1.82 -17.32
C ARG A 385 0.68 3.02 -16.77
N LYS A 386 0.59 3.14 -15.44
CA LYS A 386 -0.14 4.25 -14.80
C LYS A 386 0.55 5.61 -14.96
N ASN A 387 1.89 5.64 -14.88
CA ASN A 387 2.64 6.89 -14.75
C ASN A 387 3.42 7.30 -16.01
N ARG A 388 3.73 6.33 -16.88
CA ARG A 388 4.53 6.45 -18.11
C ARG A 388 4.00 5.46 -19.18
N PRO A 389 2.76 5.63 -19.69
CA PRO A 389 2.15 4.67 -20.62
C PRO A 389 2.98 4.37 -21.87
N ALA A 390 3.79 5.33 -22.34
CA ALA A 390 4.66 5.16 -23.50
C ALA A 390 5.73 4.06 -23.35
N LEU A 391 6.02 3.63 -22.11
CA LEU A 391 6.99 2.56 -21.83
C LEU A 391 6.32 1.24 -21.45
N GLU A 392 5.00 1.18 -21.38
CA GLU A 392 4.25 0.01 -20.89
C GLU A 392 4.65 -1.29 -21.59
N GLU A 393 4.66 -1.30 -22.93
CA GLU A 393 4.94 -2.51 -23.71
C GLU A 393 6.31 -3.12 -23.36
N GLN A 394 7.33 -2.26 -23.18
CA GLN A 394 8.69 -2.69 -22.84
C GLN A 394 8.73 -3.39 -21.47
N TYR A 395 8.06 -2.82 -20.46
CA TYR A 395 8.04 -3.37 -19.10
C TYR A 395 7.18 -4.63 -19.00
N THR A 396 6.04 -4.65 -19.69
CA THR A 396 5.19 -5.85 -19.79
C THR A 396 5.94 -6.99 -20.49
N ALA A 397 6.66 -6.71 -21.57
CA ALA A 397 7.47 -7.70 -22.28
C ALA A 397 8.62 -8.24 -21.42
N LEU A 398 9.26 -7.40 -20.61
CA LEU A 398 10.28 -7.80 -19.64
C LEU A 398 9.71 -8.78 -18.62
N ALA A 399 8.64 -8.40 -17.92
CA ALA A 399 7.99 -9.24 -16.92
C ALA A 399 7.55 -10.58 -17.51
N ARG A 400 6.95 -10.54 -18.72
CA ARG A 400 6.50 -11.73 -19.44
C ARG A 400 7.65 -12.67 -19.75
N ARG A 401 8.78 -12.15 -20.23
CA ARG A 401 9.98 -12.95 -20.53
C ARG A 401 10.52 -13.64 -19.28
N THR A 402 10.62 -12.93 -18.15
CA THR A 402 11.11 -13.48 -16.89
C THR A 402 10.21 -14.62 -16.39
N LEU A 403 8.90 -14.39 -16.34
CA LEU A 403 7.92 -15.38 -15.86
C LEU A 403 7.77 -16.57 -16.81
N ARG A 404 7.81 -16.36 -18.13
CA ARG A 404 7.70 -17.44 -19.11
C ARG A 404 8.92 -18.36 -19.17
N LYS A 405 10.13 -17.86 -18.88
CA LYS A 405 11.38 -18.63 -18.99
C LYS A 405 11.33 -20.00 -18.29
N PRO A 406 10.93 -20.15 -17.02
CA PRO A 406 10.72 -21.46 -16.41
C PRO A 406 9.39 -22.11 -16.81
N TYR A 407 8.31 -21.34 -17.03
CA TYR A 407 7.01 -21.89 -17.45
C TYR A 407 7.10 -22.66 -18.78
N ASP A 408 7.77 -22.10 -19.79
CA ASP A 408 7.97 -22.73 -21.10
C ASP A 408 8.86 -23.98 -21.01
N ARG A 409 9.63 -24.13 -19.93
CA ARG A 409 10.43 -25.33 -19.61
C ARG A 409 9.67 -26.38 -18.81
N GLY A 410 8.37 -26.18 -18.59
CA GLY A 410 7.50 -27.12 -17.88
C GLY A 410 7.37 -26.84 -16.38
N ASP A 411 7.87 -25.72 -15.87
CA ASP A 411 7.61 -25.33 -14.49
C ASP A 411 6.14 -24.91 -14.31
N ARG A 412 5.48 -25.48 -13.31
CA ARG A 412 4.04 -25.31 -13.04
C ARG A 412 3.78 -24.90 -11.59
N ASP A 413 4.74 -24.25 -10.94
CA ASP A 413 4.52 -23.68 -9.61
C ASP A 413 3.30 -22.74 -9.59
N PRO A 414 2.28 -23.00 -8.75
CA PRO A 414 1.03 -22.22 -8.76
C PRO A 414 1.25 -20.72 -8.52
N ARG A 415 2.27 -20.33 -7.74
CA ARG A 415 2.59 -18.90 -7.47
C ARG A 415 3.23 -18.22 -8.70
N LEU A 416 4.11 -18.93 -9.42
CA LEU A 416 4.65 -18.46 -10.71
C LEU A 416 3.52 -18.28 -11.73
N VAL A 417 2.68 -19.32 -11.91
CA VAL A 417 1.58 -19.32 -12.89
C VAL A 417 0.56 -18.22 -12.55
N ALA A 418 0.25 -18.01 -11.27
CA ALA A 418 -0.59 -16.91 -10.81
C ALA A 418 -0.05 -15.53 -11.21
N SER A 419 1.25 -15.30 -10.98
CA SER A 419 1.89 -14.01 -11.31
C SER A 419 1.86 -13.76 -12.82
N LEU A 420 2.09 -14.80 -13.64
CA LEU A 420 1.95 -14.71 -15.09
C LEU A 420 0.50 -14.46 -15.52
N GLY A 421 -0.48 -15.15 -14.94
CA GLY A 421 -1.89 -14.92 -15.23
C GLY A 421 -2.38 -13.51 -14.88
N LEU A 422 -1.90 -12.94 -13.76
CA LEU A 422 -2.19 -11.55 -13.41
C LEU A 422 -1.50 -10.56 -14.35
N LEU A 423 -0.28 -10.85 -14.82
CA LEU A 423 0.40 -10.01 -15.81
C LEU A 423 -0.38 -9.98 -17.13
N GLU A 424 -0.81 -11.13 -17.65
CA GLU A 424 -1.58 -11.17 -18.90
C GLU A 424 -2.94 -10.48 -18.74
N LEU A 425 -3.57 -10.57 -17.55
CA LEU A 425 -4.79 -9.82 -17.25
C LEU A 425 -4.53 -8.31 -17.25
N GLU A 426 -3.41 -7.89 -16.69
CA GLU A 426 -2.98 -6.50 -16.66
C GLU A 426 -2.57 -5.99 -18.04
N ALA A 427 -2.19 -6.87 -18.97
CA ALA A 427 -1.88 -6.55 -20.37
C ALA A 427 -3.10 -6.70 -21.30
N ASP A 428 -4.32 -6.81 -20.75
CA ASP A 428 -5.58 -6.98 -21.47
C ASP A 428 -5.67 -8.25 -22.35
N ASP A 429 -4.79 -9.23 -22.17
CA ASP A 429 -4.91 -10.57 -22.77
C ASP A 429 -5.79 -11.48 -21.90
N VAL A 430 -7.10 -11.22 -21.98
CA VAL A 430 -8.12 -11.91 -21.19
C VAL A 430 -8.11 -13.43 -21.40
N ALA A 431 -7.81 -13.89 -22.62
CA ALA A 431 -7.84 -15.31 -22.96
C ALA A 431 -6.68 -16.05 -22.30
N ALA A 432 -5.45 -15.53 -22.43
CA ALA A 432 -4.28 -16.10 -21.77
C ALA A 432 -4.40 -16.00 -20.24
N ALA A 433 -4.83 -14.84 -19.74
CA ALA A 433 -5.05 -14.62 -18.31
C ALA A 433 -6.00 -15.66 -17.71
N LYS A 434 -7.16 -15.88 -18.34
CA LYS A 434 -8.14 -16.85 -17.84
C LYS A 434 -7.54 -18.25 -17.73
N ALA A 435 -6.87 -18.73 -18.78
CA ALA A 435 -6.28 -20.07 -18.79
C ALA A 435 -5.23 -20.25 -17.67
N LEU A 436 -4.35 -19.26 -17.51
CA LEU A 436 -3.29 -19.28 -16.49
C LEU A 436 -3.86 -19.16 -15.06
N LEU A 437 -4.86 -18.31 -14.85
CA LEU A 437 -5.50 -18.16 -13.54
C LEU A 437 -6.28 -19.44 -13.17
N GLU A 438 -6.92 -20.12 -14.14
CA GLU A 438 -7.54 -21.42 -13.91
C GLU A 438 -6.52 -22.49 -13.54
N GLU A 439 -5.37 -22.52 -14.22
CA GLU A 439 -4.26 -23.42 -13.90
C GLU A 439 -3.71 -23.16 -12.49
N ALA A 440 -3.48 -21.90 -12.11
CA ALA A 440 -2.99 -21.53 -10.78
C ALA A 440 -3.99 -21.90 -9.66
N VAL A 441 -5.28 -21.67 -9.88
CA VAL A 441 -6.35 -22.05 -8.94
C VAL A 441 -6.45 -23.58 -8.82
N ALA A 442 -6.37 -24.32 -9.92
CA ALA A 442 -6.35 -25.78 -9.90
C ALA A 442 -5.11 -26.32 -9.16
N GLY A 443 -3.98 -25.62 -9.24
CA GLY A 443 -2.78 -25.87 -8.46
C GLY A 443 -2.86 -25.50 -6.97
N GLY A 444 -3.98 -24.95 -6.50
CA GLY A 444 -4.19 -24.61 -5.09
C GLY A 444 -3.40 -23.38 -4.64
N VAL A 445 -3.18 -22.40 -5.53
CA VAL A 445 -2.43 -21.18 -5.18
C VAL A 445 -3.06 -20.45 -3.98
N VAL A 446 -2.22 -19.88 -3.11
CA VAL A 446 -2.62 -18.98 -2.02
C VAL A 446 -2.38 -17.55 -2.49
N ARG A 447 -3.42 -16.90 -3.02
CA ARG A 447 -3.44 -15.55 -3.60
C ARG A 447 -4.91 -15.08 -3.72
N PRO A 448 -5.52 -14.42 -2.71
CA PRO A 448 -6.93 -14.02 -2.81
C PRO A 448 -7.22 -13.12 -4.03
N ARG A 449 -6.23 -12.37 -4.53
CA ARG A 449 -6.35 -11.56 -5.76
C ARG A 449 -6.61 -12.40 -7.00
N VAL A 450 -6.03 -13.61 -7.09
CA VAL A 450 -6.15 -14.54 -8.23
C VAL A 450 -7.56 -15.12 -8.29
N TYR A 451 -8.07 -15.58 -7.16
CA TYR A 451 -9.45 -16.10 -7.07
C TYR A 451 -10.48 -15.03 -7.44
N TYR A 452 -10.28 -13.80 -6.94
CA TYR A 452 -11.10 -12.65 -7.33
C TYR A 452 -11.02 -12.37 -8.84
N ALA A 453 -9.80 -12.36 -9.41
CA ALA A 453 -9.58 -12.13 -10.84
C ALA A 453 -10.34 -13.15 -11.70
N LEU A 454 -10.21 -14.44 -11.37
CA LEU A 454 -10.85 -15.51 -12.09
C LEU A 454 -12.38 -15.43 -11.98
N ALA A 455 -12.91 -15.18 -10.78
CA ALA A 455 -14.34 -14.99 -10.58
C ALA A 455 -14.88 -13.79 -11.38
N ARG A 456 -14.13 -12.69 -11.42
CA ARG A 456 -14.50 -11.51 -12.20
C ARG A 456 -14.57 -11.81 -13.70
N LEU A 457 -13.56 -12.48 -14.25
CA LEU A 457 -13.56 -12.90 -15.66
C LEU A 457 -14.73 -13.83 -16.00
N ARG A 458 -15.08 -14.75 -15.09
CA ARG A 458 -16.23 -15.64 -15.26
C ARG A 458 -17.56 -14.88 -15.19
N TYR A 459 -17.66 -13.90 -14.30
CA TYR A 459 -18.83 -13.03 -14.21
C TYR A 459 -18.99 -12.16 -15.46
N ASP A 460 -17.92 -11.54 -15.95
CA ASP A 460 -17.97 -10.70 -17.16
C ASP A 460 -18.36 -11.53 -18.40
N ALA A 461 -17.92 -12.81 -18.47
CA ALA A 461 -18.33 -13.74 -19.53
C ALA A 461 -19.81 -14.21 -19.43
N LEU A 462 -20.43 -14.06 -18.25
CA LEU A 462 -21.85 -14.37 -18.02
C LEU A 462 -22.76 -13.21 -18.46
N PHE A 463 -22.23 -11.99 -18.49
CA PHE A 463 -22.97 -10.79 -18.86
C PHE A 463 -23.55 -10.91 -20.28
N GLY A 464 -24.84 -10.63 -20.45
CA GLY A 464 -25.56 -10.77 -21.72
C GLY A 464 -26.01 -12.20 -22.06
N ARG A 465 -25.76 -13.19 -21.19
CA ARG A 465 -26.20 -14.59 -21.34
C ARG A 465 -27.28 -15.01 -20.33
N SER A 466 -28.05 -14.06 -19.79
CA SER A 466 -29.16 -14.41 -18.89
C SER A 466 -30.12 -15.37 -19.62
N THR A 467 -30.39 -16.51 -18.99
CA THR A 467 -31.19 -17.60 -19.55
C THR A 467 -32.69 -17.41 -19.29
N ARG A 468 -33.08 -16.32 -18.62
CA ARG A 468 -34.46 -16.09 -18.18
C ARG A 468 -34.91 -14.66 -18.46
N ASN A 469 -36.19 -14.53 -18.81
CA ASN A 469 -36.82 -13.25 -19.16
C ASN A 469 -36.84 -12.21 -18.02
N ASP A 470 -36.49 -12.59 -16.79
CA ASP A 470 -36.39 -11.70 -15.63
C ASP A 470 -34.97 -11.18 -15.36
N GLY A 471 -33.99 -11.53 -16.20
CA GLY A 471 -32.62 -11.03 -16.12
C GLY A 471 -31.78 -11.62 -14.98
N LYS A 472 -32.28 -12.66 -14.29
CA LYS A 472 -31.56 -13.34 -13.20
C LYS A 472 -30.74 -14.54 -13.69
N TYR A 473 -29.84 -15.02 -12.82
CA TYR A 473 -28.96 -16.17 -13.06
C TYR A 473 -29.32 -17.37 -12.17
N THR A 474 -29.18 -18.58 -12.71
CA THR A 474 -29.38 -19.83 -11.95
C THR A 474 -28.16 -20.16 -11.09
N THR A 475 -28.34 -21.03 -10.10
CA THR A 475 -27.25 -21.63 -9.32
C THR A 475 -26.10 -22.15 -10.19
N GLU A 476 -26.42 -22.95 -11.21
CA GLU A 476 -25.41 -23.54 -12.12
C GLU A 476 -24.58 -22.47 -12.85
N GLN A 477 -25.16 -21.31 -13.14
CA GLN A 477 -24.46 -20.19 -13.77
C GLN A 477 -23.59 -19.41 -12.78
N THR A 478 -24.02 -19.30 -11.53
CA THR A 478 -23.34 -18.49 -10.51
C THR A 478 -22.28 -19.25 -9.71
N ASP A 479 -22.42 -20.56 -9.55
CA ASP A 479 -21.50 -21.38 -8.74
C ASP A 479 -20.04 -21.31 -9.22
N PRO A 480 -19.74 -21.38 -10.53
CA PRO A 480 -18.36 -21.21 -11.01
C PRO A 480 -17.72 -19.86 -10.68
N ILE A 481 -18.53 -18.84 -10.35
CA ILE A 481 -18.10 -17.51 -9.92
C ILE A 481 -17.96 -17.45 -8.39
N LEU A 482 -18.94 -17.98 -7.66
CA LEU A 482 -18.98 -17.94 -6.19
C LEU A 482 -17.92 -18.85 -5.55
N GLN A 483 -17.64 -20.01 -6.13
CA GLN A 483 -16.67 -20.98 -5.57
C GLN A 483 -15.26 -20.38 -5.39
N PRO A 484 -14.63 -19.75 -6.41
CA PRO A 484 -13.37 -19.04 -6.20
C PRO A 484 -13.46 -17.93 -5.14
N LEU A 485 -14.56 -17.17 -5.09
CA LEU A 485 -14.72 -16.08 -4.12
C LEU A 485 -14.77 -16.61 -2.69
N LEU A 486 -15.50 -17.71 -2.44
CA LEU A 486 -15.51 -18.37 -1.14
C LEU A 486 -14.11 -18.85 -0.73
N GLN A 487 -13.32 -19.37 -1.67
CA GLN A 487 -11.94 -19.74 -1.39
C GLN A 487 -11.06 -18.51 -1.06
N ALA A 488 -11.31 -17.38 -1.73
CA ALA A 488 -10.64 -16.11 -1.41
C ALA A 488 -10.95 -15.60 0.00
N THR A 489 -12.18 -15.79 0.50
CA THR A 489 -12.56 -15.37 1.86
C THR A 489 -11.83 -16.13 2.99
N ARG A 490 -11.17 -17.24 2.65
CA ARG A 490 -10.38 -18.05 3.59
C ARG A 490 -8.91 -17.65 3.63
N GLN A 491 -8.51 -16.64 2.85
CA GLN A 491 -7.13 -16.19 2.72
C GLN A 491 -6.98 -14.75 3.18
N ALA A 492 -5.80 -14.42 3.68
CA ALA A 492 -5.41 -13.07 4.06
C ALA A 492 -4.61 -12.38 2.93
N PRO A 493 -4.87 -11.10 2.64
CA PRO A 493 -5.86 -10.25 3.31
C PRO A 493 -7.27 -10.48 2.76
N PRO A 494 -8.33 -10.33 3.58
CA PRO A 494 -9.68 -10.23 3.05
C PRO A 494 -9.74 -9.08 2.03
N LEU A 495 -10.46 -9.26 0.91
CA LEU A 495 -10.57 -8.23 -0.12
C LEU A 495 -12.02 -7.74 -0.20
N SER A 496 -12.24 -6.42 -0.10
CA SER A 496 -13.61 -5.87 -0.18
C SER A 496 -14.29 -6.24 -1.49
N ALA A 497 -13.54 -6.22 -2.60
CA ALA A 497 -14.02 -6.56 -3.92
C ALA A 497 -14.53 -8.00 -4.04
N VAL A 498 -14.01 -8.94 -3.23
CA VAL A 498 -14.51 -10.32 -3.16
C VAL A 498 -15.93 -10.33 -2.59
N TYR A 499 -16.15 -9.70 -1.43
CA TYR A 499 -17.45 -9.65 -0.79
C TYR A 499 -18.47 -8.84 -1.60
N GLU A 500 -18.05 -7.75 -2.25
CA GLU A 500 -18.90 -6.97 -3.15
C GLU A 500 -19.36 -7.80 -4.35
N LEU A 501 -18.45 -8.53 -5.00
CA LEU A 501 -18.82 -9.37 -6.12
C LEU A 501 -19.73 -10.52 -5.67
N MET A 502 -19.45 -11.14 -4.52
CA MET A 502 -20.34 -12.17 -3.94
C MET A 502 -21.75 -11.61 -3.71
N ALA A 503 -21.87 -10.49 -2.99
CA ALA A 503 -23.17 -9.88 -2.69
C ALA A 503 -23.91 -9.50 -3.98
N HIS A 504 -23.20 -8.97 -4.98
CA HIS A 504 -23.76 -8.64 -6.28
C HIS A 504 -24.28 -9.89 -7.01
N VAL A 505 -23.52 -10.99 -7.03
CA VAL A 505 -23.95 -12.25 -7.66
C VAL A 505 -25.19 -12.81 -6.96
N TYR A 506 -25.23 -12.83 -5.63
CA TYR A 506 -26.42 -13.29 -4.89
C TYR A 506 -27.66 -12.41 -5.13
N LEU A 507 -27.51 -11.09 -5.28
CA LEU A 507 -28.64 -10.20 -5.58
C LEU A 507 -29.27 -10.50 -6.95
N ASN A 508 -28.47 -11.01 -7.90
CA ASN A 508 -28.90 -11.34 -9.26
C ASN A 508 -29.18 -12.84 -9.45
N ARG A 509 -29.07 -13.66 -8.40
CA ARG A 509 -29.41 -15.08 -8.43
C ARG A 509 -30.92 -15.29 -8.25
N VAL A 510 -31.43 -16.37 -8.83
CA VAL A 510 -32.84 -16.79 -8.65
C VAL A 510 -33.07 -17.26 -7.22
N GLU A 511 -32.23 -18.17 -6.75
CA GLU A 511 -32.29 -18.72 -5.41
C GLU A 511 -31.69 -17.74 -4.38
N PRO A 512 -32.33 -17.57 -3.23
CA PRO A 512 -31.78 -16.74 -2.15
C PRO A 512 -30.50 -17.37 -1.58
N PRO A 513 -29.59 -16.56 -1.02
CA PRO A 513 -28.43 -17.08 -0.32
C PRO A 513 -28.83 -17.92 0.91
N THR A 514 -28.04 -18.95 1.19
CA THR A 514 -28.18 -19.78 2.40
C THR A 514 -27.81 -18.99 3.66
N ALA A 515 -28.11 -19.55 4.83
CA ALA A 515 -27.72 -18.92 6.10
C ALA A 515 -26.20 -18.81 6.25
N GLU A 516 -25.46 -19.81 5.78
CA GLU A 516 -24.00 -19.82 5.81
C GLU A 516 -23.41 -18.75 4.86
N GLU A 517 -23.95 -18.64 3.65
CA GLU A 517 -23.54 -17.61 2.68
C GLU A 517 -23.83 -16.19 3.21
N LEU A 518 -24.96 -15.99 3.89
CA LEU A 518 -25.28 -14.73 4.56
C LEU A 518 -24.32 -14.40 5.71
N GLU A 519 -23.85 -15.40 6.47
CA GLU A 519 -22.87 -15.17 7.54
C GLU A 519 -21.50 -14.80 6.98
N VAL A 520 -21.07 -15.40 5.85
CA VAL A 520 -19.84 -14.99 5.15
C VAL A 520 -19.95 -13.53 4.69
N LEU A 521 -21.09 -13.13 4.13
CA LEU A 521 -21.32 -11.72 3.74
C LEU A 521 -21.37 -10.78 4.95
N ALA A 522 -21.95 -11.21 6.08
CA ALA A 522 -21.97 -10.46 7.33
C ALA A 522 -20.55 -10.31 7.92
N GLN A 523 -19.69 -11.30 7.77
CA GLN A 523 -18.27 -11.16 8.10
C GLN A 523 -17.61 -10.07 7.24
N GLY A 524 -17.91 -10.02 5.95
CA GLY A 524 -17.45 -8.96 5.05
C GLY A 524 -17.84 -7.55 5.52
N THR A 525 -19.05 -7.35 6.02
CA THR A 525 -19.47 -6.04 6.56
C THR A 525 -18.78 -5.68 7.88
N ARG A 526 -18.37 -6.67 8.68
CA ARG A 526 -17.55 -6.45 9.88
C ARG A 526 -16.11 -6.06 9.51
N TYR A 527 -15.54 -6.66 8.45
CA TYR A 527 -14.21 -6.29 7.95
C TYR A 527 -14.20 -4.90 7.29
N PHE A 528 -15.24 -4.56 6.52
CA PHE A 528 -15.32 -3.35 5.71
C PHE A 528 -16.53 -2.50 6.11
N SER A 529 -16.63 -2.16 7.39
CA SER A 529 -17.76 -1.39 7.94
C SER A 529 -17.95 -0.02 7.30
N ARG A 530 -16.86 0.60 6.81
CA ARG A 530 -16.88 1.89 6.09
C ARG A 530 -17.27 1.76 4.61
N ASN A 531 -17.35 0.54 4.07
CA ASN A 531 -17.80 0.32 2.70
C ASN A 531 -19.33 0.33 2.64
N SER A 532 -19.90 1.52 2.46
CA SER A 532 -21.35 1.70 2.43
C SER A 532 -22.03 0.93 1.28
N GLY A 533 -21.32 0.66 0.18
CA GLY A 533 -21.83 -0.14 -0.94
C GLY A 533 -22.08 -1.58 -0.52
N LEU A 534 -21.05 -2.23 0.05
CA LEU A 534 -21.15 -3.59 0.57
C LEU A 534 -22.22 -3.70 1.67
N VAL A 535 -22.19 -2.81 2.65
CA VAL A 535 -23.15 -2.81 3.78
C VAL A 535 -24.60 -2.75 3.29
N ARG A 536 -24.91 -1.87 2.32
CA ARG A 536 -26.25 -1.76 1.74
C ARG A 536 -26.67 -3.03 0.99
N GLN A 537 -25.78 -3.62 0.19
CA GLN A 537 -26.08 -4.83 -0.58
C GLN A 537 -26.38 -6.02 0.34
N VAL A 538 -25.57 -6.20 1.39
CA VAL A 538 -25.78 -7.29 2.37
C VAL A 538 -27.07 -7.08 3.17
N ALA A 539 -27.37 -5.85 3.59
CA ALA A 539 -28.64 -5.53 4.25
C ALA A 539 -29.86 -5.83 3.37
N ALA A 540 -29.77 -5.55 2.05
CA ALA A 540 -30.84 -5.88 1.10
C ALA A 540 -31.06 -7.40 0.99
N LEU A 541 -29.97 -8.19 0.93
CA LEU A 541 -30.04 -9.66 0.91
C LEU A 541 -30.68 -10.22 2.19
N GLN A 542 -30.27 -9.72 3.35
CA GLN A 542 -30.85 -10.12 4.65
C GLN A 542 -32.35 -9.78 4.72
N GLY A 543 -32.73 -8.59 4.25
CA GLY A 543 -34.14 -8.17 4.17
C GLY A 543 -34.97 -9.06 3.25
N ALA A 544 -34.44 -9.46 2.09
CA ALA A 544 -35.11 -10.35 1.16
C ALA A 544 -35.27 -11.77 1.73
N ALA A 545 -34.24 -12.32 2.36
CA ALA A 545 -34.29 -13.63 3.00
C ALA A 545 -35.32 -13.70 4.15
N ASN A 546 -35.39 -12.64 4.95
CA ASN A 546 -36.37 -12.55 6.05
C ASN A 546 -37.82 -12.47 5.56
N LYS A 547 -38.08 -11.85 4.40
CA LYS A 547 -39.42 -11.80 3.80
C LYS A 547 -39.87 -13.15 3.25
N MET A 548 -38.96 -14.01 2.80
CA MET A 548 -39.29 -15.35 2.29
C MET A 548 -39.52 -16.39 3.41
N ARG A 549 -39.05 -16.11 4.63
CA ARG A 549 -39.28 -16.96 5.82
C ARG A 549 -40.57 -16.64 6.58
N ARG A 550 -41.22 -15.51 6.26
CA ARG A 550 -42.54 -15.12 6.77
C ARG A 550 -43.59 -15.49 5.76
#